data_AF-A0A512U6Q9-F1
#
_entry.id   AF-A0A512U6Q9-F1
#
_cell.length_a   1.000
_cell.length_b   1.000
_cell.length_c   1.000
_cell.angle_alpha   90.00
_cell.angle_beta   90.00
_cell.angle_gamma   90.00
#
_symmetry.space_group_name_H-M   'P 1'
#
loop_
_entity.id
_entity.type
_entity.pdbx_description
1 polymer ?
#
loop_
_entity_poly.entity_id
_entity_poly.type
_entity_poly.pdbx_seq_one_letter_code
_entity_poly.pdbx_strand_id
1 'polypeptide(L)'
;MVYGGYLCWTLLKDESHKSGWWHTITRTSQANKIGGILLILAAVFSVVVSAFVGLHFRYMYLGVTTNEADKWGEIEYLVELGLLFHVSDLDIYVERATIRNDTDGSYAVVYISLDDQRVLFSDDESHGHVLQKITSVTTDLTNIYDRGFLENIRGRLLV
;
A
#
# COMPACT_ATOMS: atom_id res chain seq x y z
N MET A 1 -17.38 5.40 -16.20
CA MET A 1 -18.36 5.50 -15.09
C MET A 1 -19.05 6.87 -15.02
N VAL A 2 -18.30 7.97 -15.01
CA VAL A 2 -18.85 9.35 -14.94
C VAL A 2 -19.88 9.63 -16.06
N TYR A 3 -19.59 9.22 -17.30
CA TYR A 3 -20.51 9.38 -18.43
C TYR A 3 -21.82 8.59 -18.28
N GLY A 4 -21.76 7.37 -17.73
CA GLY A 4 -22.95 6.55 -17.48
C GLY A 4 -23.82 7.11 -16.35
N GLY A 5 -23.19 7.61 -15.28
CA GLY A 5 -23.87 8.34 -14.21
C GLY A 5 -24.51 9.64 -14.71
N TYR A 6 -23.82 10.38 -15.58
CA TYR A 6 -24.33 11.59 -16.21
C TYR A 6 -25.58 11.31 -17.07
N LEU A 7 -25.55 10.27 -17.91
CA LEU A 7 -26.70 9.86 -18.72
C LEU A 7 -27.91 9.47 -17.86
N CYS A 8 -27.69 8.70 -16.79
CA CYS A 8 -28.76 8.33 -15.87
C CYS A 8 -29.31 9.54 -15.11
N TRP A 9 -28.44 10.49 -14.74
CA TRP A 9 -28.83 11.74 -14.08
C TRP A 9 -29.68 12.62 -15.00
N THR A 10 -29.28 12.80 -16.26
CA THR A 10 -30.06 13.56 -17.25
C THR A 10 -31.43 12.94 -17.50
N LEU A 11 -31.54 11.61 -17.47
CA LEU A 11 -32.80 10.90 -17.64
C LEU A 11 -33.74 11.05 -16.43
N LEU A 12 -33.19 11.16 -15.22
CA LEU A 12 -33.93 11.38 -13.97
C LEU A 12 -34.31 12.84 -13.72
N LYS A 13 -33.53 13.80 -14.23
CA LYS A 13 -33.74 15.25 -14.03
C LYS A 13 -35.01 15.78 -14.71
N ASP A 14 -35.42 15.17 -15.82
CA ASP A 14 -36.56 15.67 -16.61
C ASP A 14 -37.93 15.27 -16.01
N GLU A 15 -37.96 14.44 -14.95
CA GLU A 15 -39.21 14.12 -14.24
C GLU A 15 -39.50 15.04 -13.05
N SER A 16 -40.73 15.56 -12.99
CA SER A 16 -41.22 16.50 -11.97
C SER A 16 -41.04 16.00 -10.53
N HIS A 17 -40.06 16.58 -9.81
CA HIS A 17 -39.66 16.25 -8.44
C HIS A 17 -40.61 16.72 -7.31
N LYS A 18 -41.94 16.70 -7.50
CA LYS A 18 -42.88 17.17 -6.47
C LYS A 18 -42.90 16.35 -5.17
N SER A 19 -42.30 15.15 -5.17
CA SER A 19 -42.31 14.20 -4.03
C SER A 19 -40.90 13.72 -3.60
N GLY A 20 -39.83 14.34 -4.10
CA GLY A 20 -38.44 13.97 -3.77
C GLY A 20 -37.88 12.80 -4.58
N TRP A 21 -36.55 12.75 -4.69
CA TRP A 21 -35.76 11.86 -5.56
C TRP A 21 -36.00 10.37 -5.29
N TRP A 22 -36.24 10.00 -4.03
CA TRP A 22 -36.52 8.62 -3.63
C TRP A 22 -37.85 8.10 -4.20
N HIS A 23 -38.84 8.98 -4.38
CA HIS A 23 -40.14 8.60 -4.93
C HIS A 23 -40.08 8.36 -6.44
N THR A 24 -39.30 9.18 -7.15
CA THR A 24 -39.05 9.02 -8.59
C THR A 24 -38.31 7.71 -8.89
N ILE A 25 -37.32 7.36 -8.05
CA ILE A 25 -36.56 6.11 -8.21
C ILE A 25 -37.43 4.87 -7.95
N THR A 26 -38.43 4.95 -7.05
CA THR A 26 -39.18 3.77 -6.60
C THR A 26 -40.57 3.61 -7.21
N ARG A 27 -41.20 4.66 -7.76
CA ARG A 27 -42.65 4.65 -8.01
C ARG A 27 -43.16 5.13 -9.37
N THR A 28 -42.33 5.64 -10.29
CA THR A 28 -42.83 6.20 -11.57
C THR A 28 -42.84 5.21 -12.74
N SER A 29 -41.70 4.68 -13.22
CA SER A 29 -41.64 3.77 -14.39
C SER A 29 -40.55 2.70 -14.26
N GLN A 30 -40.66 1.57 -14.97
CA GLN A 30 -39.62 0.53 -14.98
C GLN A 30 -38.27 1.06 -15.49
N ALA A 31 -38.29 1.97 -16.47
CA ALA A 31 -37.08 2.62 -16.97
C ALA A 31 -36.41 3.51 -15.90
N ASN A 32 -37.21 4.23 -15.10
CA ASN A 32 -36.70 5.10 -14.03
C ASN A 32 -36.13 4.31 -12.85
N LYS A 33 -36.72 3.13 -12.55
CA LYS A 33 -36.17 2.19 -11.56
C LYS A 33 -34.79 1.68 -11.97
N ILE A 34 -34.66 1.24 -13.22
CA ILE A 34 -33.38 0.75 -13.76
C ILE A 34 -32.34 1.88 -13.78
N GLY A 35 -32.73 3.07 -14.26
CA GLY A 35 -31.86 4.25 -14.28
C GLY A 35 -31.39 4.69 -12.89
N GLY A 36 -32.28 4.66 -11.89
CA GLY A 36 -31.94 4.97 -10.50
C GLY A 36 -30.95 3.98 -9.88
N ILE A 37 -31.15 2.67 -10.11
CA ILE A 37 -30.22 1.63 -9.63
C ILE A 37 -28.85 1.79 -10.30
N LEU A 38 -28.82 2.00 -11.61
CA LEU A 38 -27.57 2.21 -12.36
C LEU A 38 -26.85 3.49 -11.93
N LEU A 39 -27.57 4.55 -11.59
CA LEU A 39 -26.98 5.79 -11.09
C LEU A 39 -26.32 5.60 -9.73
N ILE A 40 -26.99 4.92 -8.79
CA ILE A 40 -26.43 4.60 -7.47
C ILE A 40 -25.18 3.73 -7.64
N LEU A 41 -25.28 2.69 -8.47
CA LEU A 41 -24.16 1.79 -8.76
C LEU A 41 -22.96 2.55 -9.36
N ALA A 42 -23.22 3.40 -10.35
CA ALA A 42 -22.20 4.22 -10.99
C ALA A 42 -21.55 5.22 -10.02
N ALA A 43 -22.32 5.81 -9.11
CA ALA A 43 -21.81 6.73 -8.10
C ALA A 43 -20.86 6.02 -7.12
N VAL A 44 -21.27 4.86 -6.57
CA VAL A 44 -20.44 4.06 -5.66
C VAL A 44 -19.14 3.64 -6.35
N PHE A 45 -19.22 3.08 -7.55
CA PHE A 45 -18.02 2.69 -8.29
C PHE A 45 -17.14 3.87 -8.68
N SER A 46 -17.71 5.05 -8.95
CA SER A 46 -16.92 6.24 -9.24
C SER A 46 -16.05 6.62 -8.05
N VAL A 47 -16.58 6.57 -6.82
CA VAL A 47 -15.80 6.84 -5.60
C VAL A 47 -14.66 5.83 -5.45
N VAL A 48 -14.96 4.54 -5.61
CA VAL A 48 -13.96 3.47 -5.50
C VAL A 48 -12.86 3.65 -6.55
N VAL A 49 -13.22 3.85 -7.82
CA VAL A 49 -12.24 4.03 -8.91
C VAL A 49 -11.40 5.29 -8.68
N SER A 50 -11.98 6.40 -8.23
CA SER A 50 -11.21 7.61 -7.91
C SER A 50 -10.20 7.38 -6.79
N ALA A 51 -10.55 6.62 -5.75
CA ALA A 51 -9.62 6.24 -4.68
C ALA A 51 -8.46 5.38 -5.20
N PHE A 52 -8.76 4.37 -6.03
CA PHE A 52 -7.74 3.54 -6.67
C PHE A 52 -6.81 4.35 -7.57
N VAL A 53 -7.35 5.26 -8.38
CA VAL A 53 -6.56 6.15 -9.24
C VAL A 53 -5.64 7.04 -8.39
N GLY A 54 -6.14 7.63 -7.31
CA GLY A 54 -5.32 8.43 -6.39
C GLY A 54 -4.16 7.64 -5.78
N LEU A 55 -4.42 6.39 -5.40
CA LEU A 55 -3.40 5.48 -4.87
C LEU A 55 -2.34 5.13 -5.93
N HIS A 56 -2.74 4.93 -7.19
CA HIS A 56 -1.79 4.72 -8.29
C HIS A 56 -0.97 5.97 -8.63
N PHE A 57 -1.55 7.17 -8.52
CA PHE A 57 -0.78 8.41 -8.63
C PHE A 57 0.26 8.53 -7.52
N ARG A 58 -0.08 8.15 -6.28
CA ARG A 58 0.88 8.09 -5.16
C ARG A 58 2.00 7.09 -5.43
N TYR A 59 1.68 5.90 -5.94
CA TYR A 59 2.69 4.90 -6.31
C TYR A 59 3.60 5.37 -7.44
N MET A 60 3.03 6.03 -8.45
CA MET A 60 3.80 6.65 -9.53
C MET A 60 4.71 7.76 -8.99
N TYR A 61 4.24 8.55 -8.03
CA TYR A 61 5.03 9.58 -7.37
C TYR A 61 6.24 9.01 -6.64
N LEU A 62 6.01 7.97 -5.83
CA LEU A 62 7.08 7.30 -5.11
C LEU A 62 8.01 6.51 -6.04
N GLY A 63 7.67 6.33 -7.32
CA GLY A 63 8.43 5.50 -8.25
C GLY A 63 8.47 4.04 -7.84
N VAL A 64 7.43 3.58 -7.14
CA VAL A 64 7.32 2.27 -6.51
C VAL A 64 6.24 1.48 -7.26
N THR A 65 6.56 0.27 -7.71
CA THR A 65 5.55 -0.67 -8.23
C THR A 65 4.73 -1.24 -7.06
N THR A 66 3.51 -1.72 -7.31
CA THR A 66 2.68 -2.31 -6.24
C THR A 66 3.42 -3.42 -5.46
N ASN A 67 4.28 -4.19 -6.14
CA ASN A 67 5.13 -5.20 -5.50
C ASN A 67 6.21 -4.60 -4.59
N GLU A 68 6.81 -3.48 -4.99
CA GLU A 68 7.78 -2.76 -4.16
C GLU A 68 7.09 -2.07 -2.99
N ALA A 69 5.86 -1.57 -3.15
CA ALA A 69 5.08 -0.98 -2.06
C ALA A 69 4.75 -2.01 -0.98
N ASP A 70 4.45 -3.25 -1.39
CA ASP A 70 4.19 -4.36 -0.49
C ASP A 70 5.44 -4.72 0.34
N LYS A 71 6.61 -4.78 -0.32
CA LYS A 71 7.91 -4.96 0.36
C LYS A 71 8.22 -3.85 1.36
N TRP A 72 7.92 -2.59 1.01
CA TRP A 72 8.09 -1.48 1.94
C TRP A 72 7.11 -1.56 3.11
N GLY A 73 5.91 -2.09 2.90
CA GLY A 73 4.95 -2.39 3.98
C GLY A 73 5.49 -3.43 4.95
N GLU A 74 6.17 -4.47 4.45
CA GLU A 74 6.86 -5.46 5.29
C GLU A 74 8.00 -4.83 6.10
N ILE A 75 8.82 -3.97 5.50
CA ILE A 75 9.87 -3.22 6.21
C ILE A 75 9.27 -2.32 7.30
N GLU A 76 8.18 -1.61 6.99
CA GLU A 76 7.51 -0.73 7.95
C GLU A 76 6.93 -1.52 9.14
N TYR A 77 6.38 -2.70 8.87
CA TYR A 77 5.95 -3.64 9.90
C TYR A 77 7.13 -4.11 10.78
N LEU A 78 8.28 -4.46 10.19
CA LEU A 78 9.48 -4.87 10.94
C LEU A 78 10.05 -3.74 11.81
N VAL A 79 9.97 -2.49 11.35
CA VAL A 79 10.34 -1.32 12.14
C VAL A 79 9.36 -1.08 13.29
N GLU A 80 8.05 -1.23 13.07
CA GLU A 80 7.03 -1.09 14.11
C GLU A 80 7.20 -2.14 15.23
N LEU A 81 7.51 -3.38 14.86
CA LEU A 81 7.85 -4.43 15.83
C LEU A 81 9.23 -4.20 16.48
N GLY A 82 10.03 -3.29 15.95
CA GLY A 82 11.37 -2.99 16.44
C GLY A 82 12.35 -4.14 16.27
N LEU A 83 12.17 -4.93 15.21
CA LEU A 83 12.97 -6.11 14.86
C LEU A 83 14.03 -5.79 13.79
N LEU A 84 14.02 -4.59 13.22
CA LEU A 84 14.97 -4.16 12.21
C LEU A 84 16.19 -3.45 12.83
N PHE A 85 17.39 -3.90 12.46
CA PHE A 85 18.66 -3.35 12.91
C PHE A 85 19.59 -3.08 11.72
N HIS A 86 20.42 -2.05 11.84
CA HIS A 86 21.53 -1.75 10.93
C HIS A 86 22.84 -2.16 11.59
N VAL A 87 23.65 -2.94 10.88
CA VAL A 87 25.00 -3.34 11.31
C VAL A 87 25.98 -2.35 10.70
N SER A 88 26.48 -1.40 11.50
CA SER A 88 27.30 -0.30 10.99
C SER A 88 28.66 -0.76 10.42
N ASP A 89 29.18 -1.89 10.88
CA ASP A 89 30.49 -2.42 10.46
C ASP A 89 30.48 -3.01 9.04
N LEU A 90 29.32 -3.54 8.61
CA LEU A 90 29.15 -4.22 7.33
C LEU A 90 28.21 -3.45 6.39
N ASP A 91 27.61 -2.37 6.86
CA ASP A 91 26.58 -1.57 6.16
C ASP A 91 25.41 -2.42 5.63
N ILE A 92 24.94 -3.35 6.46
CA ILE A 92 23.84 -4.27 6.13
C ILE A 92 22.67 -4.13 7.09
N TYR A 93 21.46 -4.36 6.56
CA TYR A 93 20.22 -4.37 7.32
C TYR A 93 19.85 -5.81 7.69
N VAL A 94 19.54 -6.03 8.97
CA VAL A 94 19.22 -7.34 9.52
C VAL A 94 17.90 -7.33 10.29
N GLU A 95 17.15 -8.41 10.17
CA GLU A 95 15.96 -8.69 10.95
C GLU A 95 16.30 -9.60 12.12
N ARG A 96 15.80 -9.29 13.32
CA ARG A 96 15.88 -10.13 14.50
C ARG A 96 14.75 -11.16 14.49
N ALA A 97 15.09 -12.44 14.37
CA ALA A 97 14.15 -13.55 14.43
C ALA A 97 14.50 -14.53 15.56
N THR A 98 13.50 -15.24 16.08
CA THR A 98 13.72 -16.35 17.03
C THR A 98 13.50 -17.67 16.33
N ILE A 99 14.56 -18.47 16.20
CA ILE A 99 14.46 -19.82 15.65
C ILE A 99 14.42 -20.81 16.81
N ARG A 100 13.47 -21.75 16.75
CA ARG A 100 13.43 -22.88 17.67
C ARG A 100 14.40 -23.94 17.18
N ASN A 101 15.37 -24.29 18.01
CA ASN A 101 16.34 -25.32 17.68
C ASN A 101 15.70 -26.70 17.86
N ASP A 102 15.63 -27.50 16.78
CA ASP A 102 14.86 -28.74 16.74
C ASP A 102 15.52 -29.86 17.60
N THR A 103 16.81 -29.72 17.90
CA THR A 103 17.59 -30.68 18.68
C THR A 103 17.50 -30.49 20.20
N ASP A 104 17.29 -29.26 20.68
CA ASP A 104 17.34 -28.94 22.12
C ASP A 104 16.05 -28.24 22.62
N GLY A 105 15.11 -27.93 21.72
CA GLY A 105 13.87 -27.24 22.06
C GLY A 105 14.04 -25.79 22.54
N SER A 106 15.28 -25.31 22.65
CA SER A 106 15.64 -23.94 23.03
C SER A 106 15.35 -22.94 21.92
N TYR A 107 15.05 -21.70 22.31
CA TYR A 107 14.85 -20.57 21.40
C TYR A 107 16.17 -19.80 21.27
N ALA A 108 16.72 -19.74 20.06
CA ALA A 108 17.90 -18.94 19.75
C ALA A 108 17.46 -17.67 19.00
N VAL A 109 17.98 -16.51 19.43
CA VAL A 109 17.82 -15.27 18.68
C VAL A 109 18.88 -15.25 17.57
N VAL A 110 18.43 -15.07 16.35
CA VAL A 110 19.27 -14.98 15.15
C VAL A 110 19.01 -13.67 14.42
N TYR A 111 20.01 -13.19 13.70
CA TYR A 111 19.90 -12.02 12.85
C TYR A 111 20.00 -12.46 11.39
N ILE A 112 18.95 -12.16 10.62
CA ILE A 112 18.79 -12.58 9.23
C ILE A 112 19.00 -11.38 8.32
N SER A 113 19.83 -11.50 7.28
CA SER A 113 20.01 -10.46 6.27
C SER A 113 18.71 -10.22 5.49
N LEU A 114 18.31 -8.96 5.30
CA LEU A 114 17.16 -8.65 4.43
C LEU A 114 17.44 -8.93 2.94
N ASP A 115 18.70 -8.97 2.51
CA ASP A 115 19.06 -9.10 1.10
C ASP A 115 19.08 -10.57 0.64
N ASP A 116 19.77 -11.44 1.38
CA ASP A 116 19.98 -12.86 1.01
C ASP A 116 19.15 -13.83 1.88
N GLN A 117 18.37 -13.31 2.85
CA GLN A 117 17.59 -14.10 3.81
C GLN A 117 18.41 -15.16 4.57
N ARG A 118 19.73 -14.96 4.69
CA ARG A 118 20.64 -15.85 5.41
C ARG A 118 20.81 -15.37 6.84
N VAL A 119 20.90 -16.34 7.75
CA VAL A 119 21.32 -16.10 9.13
C VAL A 119 22.79 -15.68 9.10
N LEU A 120 23.07 -14.45 9.56
CA LEU A 120 24.42 -13.89 9.56
C LEU A 120 25.14 -14.17 10.87
N PHE A 121 24.46 -14.04 11.99
CA PHE A 121 25.03 -14.26 13.33
C PHE A 121 23.92 -14.62 14.33
N SER A 122 24.31 -15.37 15.35
CA SER A 122 23.45 -15.69 16.51
C SER A 122 23.75 -14.74 17.67
N ASP A 123 22.88 -14.69 18.68
CA ASP A 123 22.99 -13.76 19.82
C ASP A 123 24.37 -13.81 20.53
N ASP A 124 25.02 -14.97 20.54
CA ASP A 124 26.36 -15.15 21.13
C ASP A 124 27.47 -14.41 20.36
N GLU A 125 27.30 -14.17 19.05
CA GLU A 125 28.24 -13.45 18.18
C GLU A 125 27.92 -11.95 18.04
N SER A 126 26.76 -11.52 18.57
CA SER A 126 26.28 -10.13 18.48
C SER A 126 27.13 -9.13 19.26
N HIS A 127 27.92 -9.58 20.23
CA HIS A 127 28.74 -8.74 21.11
C HIS A 127 29.94 -8.09 20.39
N GLY A 128 30.26 -8.53 19.17
CA GLY A 128 31.34 -8.00 18.36
C GLY A 128 30.94 -6.89 17.38
N HIS A 129 29.65 -6.59 17.23
CA HIS A 129 29.13 -5.70 16.20
C HIS A 129 28.34 -4.52 16.76
N VAL A 130 28.50 -3.34 16.15
CA VAL A 130 27.69 -2.15 16.49
C VAL A 130 26.33 -2.25 15.80
N LEU A 131 25.32 -2.69 16.56
CA LEU A 131 23.92 -2.79 16.12
C LEU A 131 23.16 -1.51 16.44
N GLN A 132 22.71 -0.80 15.39
CA GLN A 132 21.83 0.36 15.54
C GLN A 132 20.39 -0.07 15.24
N LYS A 133 19.50 0.08 16.22
CA LYS A 133 18.08 -0.18 16.02
C LYS A 133 17.49 0.90 15.11
N ILE A 134 16.76 0.47 14.08
CA ILE A 134 16.04 1.37 13.19
C ILE A 134 14.69 1.69 13.83
N THR A 135 14.39 2.97 13.96
CA THR A 135 13.16 3.44 14.63
C THR A 135 12.16 4.06 13.65
N SER A 136 12.62 4.50 12.48
CA SER A 136 11.76 5.15 11.50
C SER A 136 12.23 4.88 10.08
N VAL A 137 11.30 4.40 9.24
CA VAL A 137 11.52 4.16 7.81
C VAL A 137 11.83 5.44 7.04
N THR A 138 11.40 6.59 7.53
CA THR A 138 11.52 7.87 6.81
C THR A 138 12.82 8.63 7.10
N THR A 139 13.44 8.39 8.26
CA THR A 139 14.66 9.11 8.68
C THR A 139 15.88 8.22 8.68
N ASP A 140 15.70 6.93 8.99
CA ASP A 140 16.81 6.02 9.25
C ASP A 140 17.07 5.08 8.07
N LEU A 141 16.13 4.99 7.12
CA LEU A 141 16.25 4.22 5.88
C LEU A 141 16.37 5.15 4.67
N THR A 142 17.35 4.87 3.83
CA THR A 142 17.48 5.57 2.53
C THR A 142 16.55 4.91 1.52
N ASN A 143 15.46 5.58 1.16
CA ASN A 143 14.56 5.08 0.13
C ASN A 143 15.18 5.27 -1.27
N ILE A 144 15.75 4.19 -1.83
CA ILE A 144 16.38 4.18 -3.15
C ILE A 144 15.41 4.39 -4.33
N TYR A 145 14.10 4.31 -4.07
CA TYR A 145 13.03 4.48 -5.06
C TYR A 145 12.47 5.90 -5.08
N ASP A 146 12.59 6.66 -4.00
CA ASP A 146 12.13 8.06 -3.96
C ASP A 146 13.21 9.01 -4.51
N ARG A 147 13.31 9.07 -5.84
CA ARG A 147 14.14 10.05 -6.56
C ARG A 147 13.36 11.31 -6.94
N GLY A 148 12.12 11.44 -6.47
CA GLY A 148 11.18 12.48 -6.85
C GLY A 148 10.37 12.18 -8.12
N PHE A 149 9.17 12.78 -8.19
CA PHE A 149 8.13 12.51 -9.21
C PHE A 149 8.65 12.55 -10.65
N LEU A 150 9.38 13.61 -11.02
CA LEU A 150 9.82 13.82 -12.40
C LEU A 150 10.95 12.86 -12.79
N GLU A 151 11.87 12.55 -11.89
CA GLU A 151 12.96 11.60 -12.18
C GLU A 151 12.42 10.18 -12.29
N ASN A 152 11.49 9.80 -11.41
CA ASN A 152 10.84 8.49 -11.45
C ASN A 152 9.98 8.29 -12.71
N ILE A 153 9.24 9.32 -13.15
CA ILE A 153 8.48 9.26 -14.42
C ILE A 153 9.42 9.23 -15.62
N ARG A 154 10.46 10.08 -15.64
CA ARG A 154 11.41 10.13 -16.76
C ARG A 154 12.16 8.81 -16.91
N GLY A 155 12.60 8.20 -15.82
CA GLY A 155 13.29 6.91 -15.83
C GLY A 155 12.43 5.74 -16.29
N ARG A 156 11.09 5.85 -16.22
CA ARG A 156 10.16 4.77 -16.63
C ARG A 156 9.55 4.96 -18.02
N LEU A 157 9.43 6.20 -18.50
CA LEU A 157 8.88 6.50 -19.83
C LEU A 157 9.94 6.62 -20.93
N LEU A 158 11.21 6.88 -20.58
CA LEU A 158 12.32 7.01 -21.53
C LEU A 158 13.26 5.79 -21.58
N VAL A 159 12.82 4.65 -21.03
CA VAL A 159 13.47 3.33 -21.20
C VAL A 159 12.69 2.52 -22.22
#